data_AF-A0A0G4IH34-F1
#
_entry.id   AF-A0A0G4IH34-F1
#
_cell.length_a   1.000
_cell.length_b   1.000
_cell.length_c   1.000
_cell.angle_alpha   90.00
_cell.angle_beta   90.00
_cell.angle_gamma   90.00
#
_symmetry.space_group_name_H-M   'P 1'
#
loop_
_entity.id
_entity.type
_entity.pdbx_description
1 polymer ?
#
loop_
_entity_poly.entity_id
_entity_poly.type
_entity_poly.pdbx_seq_one_letter_code
_entity_poly.pdbx_strand_id
1 'polypeptide(L)'
;MLTPDDDGGAAGNDRGRRCRRRPWGLSVTIPTPNADDYAKVDHDGNIWVAPGRFSLRPSSWINGPITAPILPNPAAASRYLGGMLTPQPRRWRPGQAVALAMEPQSSRMLQKCLEEGGIQEFDLMFQEVLAGFPTLAGHAFGNYLCQKLIDKSPPEHRALILRRLAGSIARLSVDVHGTRVIQNLIELCTTPEETALITLEFKGLAVNARSQAYDWVFDELSDECGKLATDQVGCRVFQTAFDVSTGTVRERLALAITENAAQLSVDQWGNYVVQRLLHVGDKVMRRRLIQVLLPSMATLALLKFSSNVVERCLRRAPDEALVDAIVAEMCMSGPERLAALMCDPYGNYCVQTAMRVYESSQAKLEHLAGLVRPHLPLLKVRYRQPVVKNLAASYPDLIYERRPGDLFPRNKL
;
A
#
# COMPACT_ATOMS: atom_id res chain seq x y z
N MET A 1 44.84 35.26 -35.46
CA MET A 1 44.15 35.47 -36.75
C MET A 1 42.81 34.78 -36.60
N LEU A 2 41.77 35.52 -36.24
CA LEU A 2 40.94 36.33 -37.12
C LEU A 2 39.90 35.45 -37.84
N THR A 3 38.69 35.56 -37.29
CA THR A 3 37.34 35.47 -37.87
C THR A 3 37.21 36.37 -39.15
N PRO A 4 36.07 36.44 -39.90
CA PRO A 4 34.71 36.25 -39.37
C PRO A 4 33.54 35.84 -40.33
N ASP A 5 32.32 35.86 -39.75
CA ASP A 5 30.98 36.15 -40.32
C ASP A 5 30.36 35.17 -41.36
N ASP A 6 29.04 35.01 -41.54
CA ASP A 6 27.79 35.38 -40.81
C ASP A 6 26.65 34.51 -41.41
N ASP A 7 25.41 34.35 -40.91
CA ASP A 7 24.70 34.55 -39.62
C ASP A 7 23.47 33.60 -39.66
N GLY A 8 22.63 33.53 -38.62
CA GLY A 8 21.19 33.37 -38.84
C GLY A 8 20.42 32.53 -37.82
N GLY A 9 20.13 33.11 -36.65
CA GLY A 9 18.80 32.92 -36.03
C GLY A 9 18.59 31.79 -35.01
N ALA A 10 18.91 32.09 -33.74
CA ALA A 10 18.19 31.71 -32.51
C ALA A 10 17.56 30.29 -32.41
N ALA A 11 18.20 29.32 -31.72
CA ALA A 11 18.31 29.17 -30.26
C ALA A 11 17.23 28.25 -29.64
N GLY A 12 17.61 27.31 -28.76
CA GLY A 12 16.62 26.55 -27.95
C GLY A 12 16.91 25.08 -27.56
N ASN A 13 18.12 24.56 -27.81
CA ASN A 13 18.74 23.40 -27.14
C ASN A 13 17.87 22.20 -26.69
N ASP A 14 17.75 21.23 -27.60
CA ASP A 14 18.05 19.79 -27.45
C ASP A 14 18.23 19.12 -26.05
N ARG A 15 17.78 17.85 -26.02
CA ARG A 15 18.12 16.68 -25.16
C ARG A 15 17.27 16.34 -23.93
N GLY A 16 16.92 15.04 -23.85
CA GLY A 16 16.80 14.37 -22.54
C GLY A 16 15.61 13.45 -22.27
N ARG A 17 14.92 12.87 -23.27
CA ARG A 17 13.90 11.83 -22.96
C ARG A 17 14.56 10.54 -22.44
N ARG A 18 14.40 10.23 -21.14
CA ARG A 18 14.28 8.84 -20.67
C ARG A 18 13.42 8.76 -19.41
N CYS A 19 12.29 8.06 -19.50
CA CYS A 19 11.28 8.01 -18.46
C CYS A 19 11.75 7.22 -17.22
N ARG A 20 11.57 7.79 -16.03
CA ARG A 20 11.27 7.02 -14.81
C ARG A 20 9.84 7.33 -14.37
N ARG A 21 9.10 6.29 -13.97
CA ARG A 21 7.72 6.40 -13.49
C ARG A 21 7.69 7.04 -12.10
N ARG A 22 6.64 7.82 -11.82
CA ARG A 22 6.39 8.49 -10.54
C ARG A 22 6.22 7.47 -9.39
N PRO A 23 6.52 7.89 -8.16
CA PRO A 23 5.48 7.94 -7.13
C PRO A 23 5.11 9.38 -6.78
N TRP A 24 4.02 9.54 -6.01
CA TRP A 24 3.42 10.83 -5.70
C TRP A 24 4.13 11.52 -4.52
N GLY A 25 4.34 12.84 -4.66
CA GLY A 25 5.01 13.67 -3.67
C GLY A 25 5.16 15.09 -4.21
N LEU A 26 4.06 15.85 -4.22
CA LEU A 26 4.06 17.24 -4.67
C LEU A 26 4.75 18.12 -3.61
N SER A 27 6.05 18.34 -3.79
CA SER A 27 6.73 19.50 -3.20
C SER A 27 6.21 20.76 -3.89
N VAL A 28 5.25 21.43 -3.25
CA VAL A 28 4.87 22.80 -3.62
C VAL A 28 5.68 23.74 -2.74
N THR A 29 6.67 24.39 -3.33
CA THR A 29 7.34 25.54 -2.73
C THR A 29 6.33 26.67 -2.62
N ILE A 30 5.83 26.96 -1.41
CA ILE A 30 4.98 28.13 -1.15
C ILE A 30 5.90 29.33 -0.95
N PRO A 31 5.79 30.40 -1.76
CA PRO A 31 6.47 31.66 -1.46
C PRO A 31 5.86 32.26 -0.19
N THR A 32 6.70 32.71 0.74
CA THR A 32 6.25 33.49 1.89
C THR A 32 5.56 34.78 1.42
N PRO A 33 4.28 35.02 1.74
CA PRO A 33 3.63 36.29 1.42
C PRO A 33 4.22 37.42 2.28
N ASN A 34 4.43 38.60 1.71
CA ASN A 34 4.69 39.79 2.51
C ASN A 34 3.44 40.18 3.31
N ALA A 35 3.63 40.88 4.43
CA ALA A 35 2.57 41.14 5.40
C ALA A 35 1.50 42.16 4.95
N ASP A 36 1.70 42.83 3.82
CA ASP A 36 0.91 44.01 3.41
C ASP A 36 -0.36 43.69 2.61
N ASP A 37 -0.56 42.44 2.15
CA ASP A 37 -1.58 42.11 1.13
C ASP A 37 -3.01 41.79 1.67
N TYR A 38 -3.26 41.86 2.99
CA TYR A 38 -4.49 41.31 3.59
C TYR A 38 -5.40 42.27 4.37
N ALA A 39 -5.14 43.58 4.37
CA ALA A 39 -6.02 44.56 5.02
C ALA A 39 -6.29 45.78 4.12
N LYS A 40 -7.57 46.13 3.94
CA LYS A 40 -7.98 47.43 3.39
C LYS A 40 -8.84 48.18 4.40
N VAL A 41 -8.57 49.47 4.58
CA VAL A 41 -9.37 50.35 5.43
C VAL A 41 -10.34 51.14 4.54
N ASP A 42 -11.61 51.22 4.92
CA ASP A 42 -12.59 52.05 4.21
C ASP A 42 -12.59 53.51 4.70
N HIS A 43 -13.38 54.36 4.05
CA HIS A 43 -13.47 55.79 4.34
C HIS A 43 -14.06 56.11 5.73
N ASP A 44 -14.72 55.14 6.37
CA ASP A 44 -15.30 55.25 7.71
C ASP A 44 -14.38 54.66 8.80
N GLY A 45 -13.20 54.13 8.42
CA GLY A 45 -12.17 53.63 9.33
C GLY A 45 -12.26 52.14 9.68
N ASN A 46 -13.11 51.35 9.00
CA ASN A 46 -13.23 49.92 9.25
C ASN A 46 -12.17 49.12 8.49
N ILE A 47 -11.58 48.11 9.14
CA ILE A 47 -10.57 47.23 8.54
C ILE A 47 -11.23 45.98 7.96
N TRP A 48 -11.15 45.84 6.64
CA TRP A 48 -11.62 44.68 5.89
C TRP A 48 -10.47 43.70 5.64
N VAL A 49 -10.62 42.48 6.17
CA VAL A 49 -9.74 41.33 5.87
C VAL A 49 -10.50 40.39 4.93
N ALA A 50 -9.97 40.19 3.73
CA ALA A 50 -10.60 39.30 2.75
C ALA A 50 -10.32 37.83 3.11
N PRO A 51 -11.34 36.97 3.34
CA PRO A 51 -11.12 35.54 3.34
C PRO A 51 -10.80 35.10 1.91
N GLY A 52 -9.61 34.52 1.70
CA GLY A 52 -9.14 34.09 0.39
C GLY A 52 -10.13 33.12 -0.28
N ARG A 53 -10.71 33.51 -1.42
CA ARG A 53 -11.58 32.63 -2.21
C ARG A 53 -10.74 31.56 -2.89
N PHE A 54 -10.81 30.32 -2.40
CA PHE A 54 -10.79 29.19 -3.32
C PHE A 54 -12.15 29.09 -4.01
N SER A 55 -12.14 29.10 -5.34
CA SER A 55 -13.33 28.85 -6.16
C SER A 55 -13.50 27.35 -6.36
N LEU A 56 -14.55 26.78 -5.77
CA LEU A 56 -15.15 25.53 -6.23
C LEU A 56 -16.63 25.79 -6.52
N ARG A 57 -17.10 25.31 -7.68
CA ARG A 57 -18.47 25.53 -8.16
C ARG A 57 -19.50 24.75 -7.31
N PRO A 58 -20.76 25.21 -7.26
CA PRO A 58 -21.71 24.75 -6.26
C PRO A 58 -22.43 23.46 -6.65
N SER A 59 -22.67 22.61 -5.66
CA SER A 59 -23.75 21.62 -5.67
C SER A 59 -24.38 21.55 -4.27
N SER A 60 -25.45 22.34 -4.09
CA SER A 60 -26.55 22.21 -3.11
C SER A 60 -26.27 21.95 -1.61
N TRP A 61 -27.05 22.62 -0.76
CA TRP A 61 -27.17 22.45 0.70
C TRP A 61 -26.02 23.00 1.56
N ILE A 62 -26.14 24.28 1.94
CA ILE A 62 -26.33 24.76 3.33
C ILE A 62 -26.74 26.23 3.24
N ASN A 63 -27.97 26.56 3.66
CA ASN A 63 -28.39 27.93 3.91
C ASN A 63 -28.11 28.25 5.38
N GLY A 64 -27.25 29.23 5.65
CA GLY A 64 -27.01 29.74 7.00
C GLY A 64 -25.92 30.83 6.98
N PRO A 65 -26.14 31.99 7.61
CA PRO A 65 -25.10 33.01 7.72
C PRO A 65 -24.01 32.54 8.70
N ILE A 66 -22.75 32.53 8.26
CA ILE A 66 -21.61 32.39 9.18
C ILE A 66 -21.45 33.74 9.89
N THR A 67 -22.08 33.88 11.04
CA THR A 67 -21.98 35.07 11.89
C THR A 67 -20.63 35.11 12.60
N ALA A 68 -19.64 35.72 11.97
CA ALA A 68 -18.50 36.26 12.71
C ALA A 68 -19.00 37.39 13.63
N PRO A 69 -18.61 37.44 14.92
CA PRO A 69 -19.02 38.51 15.80
C PRO A 69 -18.36 39.84 15.37
N ILE A 70 -19.16 40.89 15.21
CA ILE A 70 -18.66 42.24 14.97
C ILE A 70 -17.98 42.73 16.25
N LEU A 71 -16.65 42.89 16.21
CA LEU A 71 -15.88 43.33 17.37
C LEU A 71 -15.91 44.87 17.47
N PRO A 72 -16.42 45.48 18.56
CA PRO A 72 -16.83 46.89 18.51
C PRO A 72 -15.70 47.94 18.53
N ASN A 73 -14.44 47.54 18.76
CA ASN A 73 -13.31 48.48 18.79
C ASN A 73 -11.95 47.80 18.54
N PRO A 74 -10.89 48.58 18.22
CA PRO A 74 -9.55 48.05 17.99
C PRO A 74 -8.95 47.25 19.16
N ALA A 75 -9.33 47.56 20.41
CA ALA A 75 -8.84 46.84 21.59
C ALA A 75 -9.53 45.46 21.78
N ALA A 76 -10.73 45.26 21.25
CA ALA A 76 -11.40 43.97 21.19
C ALA A 76 -10.86 43.14 20.02
N ALA A 77 -10.66 43.76 18.85
CA ALA A 77 -9.97 43.14 17.72
C ALA A 77 -8.54 42.71 18.10
N SER A 78 -7.77 43.57 18.78
CA SER A 78 -6.41 43.26 19.25
C SER A 78 -6.36 42.16 20.32
N ARG A 79 -7.39 42.01 21.17
CA ARG A 79 -7.50 40.85 22.07
C ARG A 79 -7.87 39.55 21.35
N TYR A 80 -8.75 39.61 20.35
CA TYR A 80 -9.16 38.44 19.57
C TYR A 80 -8.02 37.96 18.65
N LEU A 81 -7.39 38.89 17.92
CA LEU A 81 -6.20 38.64 17.11
C LEU A 81 -4.97 38.32 17.97
N GLY A 82 -4.82 38.90 19.15
CA GLY A 82 -3.78 38.56 20.12
C GLY A 82 -3.90 37.14 20.70
N GLY A 83 -5.09 36.52 20.60
CA GLY A 83 -5.29 35.09 20.85
C GLY A 83 -4.98 34.19 19.64
N MET A 84 -4.89 34.76 18.43
CA MET A 84 -4.56 34.06 17.18
C MET A 84 -3.09 34.26 16.74
N LEU A 85 -2.48 35.38 17.12
CA LEU A 85 -1.03 35.59 17.06
C LEU A 85 -0.41 34.60 18.04
N THR A 86 0.28 33.59 17.49
CA THR A 86 0.91 32.53 18.27
C THR A 86 1.75 33.13 19.41
N PRO A 87 1.48 32.80 20.68
CA PRO A 87 2.43 33.08 21.74
C PRO A 87 3.76 32.47 21.31
N GLN A 88 4.88 33.18 21.50
CA GLN A 88 6.18 32.52 21.37
C GLN A 88 6.16 31.27 22.26
N PRO A 89 6.66 30.11 21.77
CA PRO A 89 6.61 28.88 22.54
C PRO A 89 7.24 29.16 23.90
N ARG A 90 6.47 28.99 24.98
CA ARG A 90 6.97 29.21 26.35
C ARG A 90 8.17 28.29 26.53
N ARG A 91 9.38 28.85 26.46
CA ARG A 91 10.62 28.07 26.33
C ARG A 91 10.62 26.99 27.41
N TRP A 92 10.70 25.74 26.96
CA TRP A 92 10.61 24.58 27.83
C TRP A 92 11.60 24.69 28.98
N ARG A 93 11.15 24.33 30.18
CA ARG A 93 11.99 24.26 31.38
C ARG A 93 12.43 22.81 31.59
N PRO A 94 13.73 22.55 31.78
CA PRO A 94 14.20 21.24 32.20
C PRO A 94 13.46 20.73 33.45
N GLY A 95 13.18 19.44 33.47
CA GLY A 95 12.37 18.70 34.44
C GLY A 95 10.90 18.48 34.04
N GLN A 96 10.46 18.94 32.86
CA GLN A 96 9.04 18.92 32.45
C GLN A 96 8.75 18.31 31.06
N ALA A 97 9.75 17.93 30.27
CA ALA A 97 9.63 17.45 28.89
C ALA A 97 8.68 16.26 28.77
N VAL A 98 8.82 15.26 29.65
CA VAL A 98 8.01 14.03 29.60
C VAL A 98 6.52 14.32 29.83
N ALA A 99 6.20 15.19 30.79
CA ALA A 99 4.81 15.58 31.07
C ALA A 99 4.23 16.41 29.91
N LEU A 100 4.97 17.42 29.44
CA LEU A 100 4.57 18.29 28.33
C LEU A 100 4.43 17.52 27.00
N ALA A 101 5.23 16.48 26.76
CA ALA A 101 5.12 15.61 25.59
C ALA A 101 3.82 14.77 25.58
N MET A 102 3.11 14.65 26.71
CA MET A 102 1.81 14.00 26.79
C MET A 102 0.63 14.96 26.54
N GLU A 103 0.87 16.26 26.30
CA GLU A 103 -0.17 17.22 25.92
C GLU A 103 -0.10 17.55 24.42
N PRO A 104 -1.21 17.77 23.70
CA PRO A 104 -1.19 17.97 22.25
C PRO A 104 -0.42 19.23 21.81
N GLN A 105 -0.67 20.36 22.48
CA GLN A 105 -0.06 21.65 22.17
C GLN A 105 1.40 21.68 22.65
N SER A 106 1.66 21.18 23.87
CA SER A 106 2.99 21.20 24.47
C SER A 106 3.95 20.20 23.80
N SER A 107 3.46 19.06 23.29
CA SER A 107 4.26 18.16 22.43
C SER A 107 4.70 18.84 21.13
N ARG A 108 3.81 19.58 20.45
CA ARG A 108 4.16 20.36 19.25
C ARG A 108 5.16 21.47 19.57
N MET A 109 5.01 22.11 20.72
CA MET A 109 5.96 23.11 21.22
C MET A 109 7.36 22.50 21.42
N LEU A 110 7.47 21.34 22.07
CA LEU A 110 8.75 20.63 22.25
C LEU A 110 9.38 20.20 20.93
N GLN A 111 8.59 19.67 19.99
CA GLN A 111 9.08 19.34 18.64
C GLN A 111 9.66 20.57 17.94
N LYS A 112 8.98 21.72 18.02
CA LYS A 112 9.49 22.98 17.47
C LYS A 112 10.77 23.46 18.18
N CYS A 113 10.85 23.34 19.50
CA CYS A 113 12.07 23.62 20.26
C CYS A 113 13.24 22.71 19.87
N LEU A 114 12.99 21.44 19.53
CA LEU A 114 14.03 20.57 18.97
C LEU A 114 14.41 20.97 17.55
N GLU A 115 13.46 21.37 16.70
CA GLU A 115 13.72 21.76 15.31
C GLU A 115 14.62 22.99 15.22
N GLU A 116 14.27 24.05 15.97
CA GLU A 116 14.95 25.35 16.00
C GLU A 116 16.15 25.40 16.98
N GLY A 117 16.24 24.46 17.92
CA GLY A 117 17.26 24.41 18.97
C GLY A 117 18.63 23.91 18.50
N GLY A 118 19.67 24.26 19.26
CA GLY A 118 21.04 23.80 19.04
C GLY A 118 21.31 22.44 19.68
N ILE A 119 22.58 22.01 19.61
CA ILE A 119 23.06 20.75 20.19
C ILE A 119 22.80 20.70 21.71
N GLN A 120 23.00 21.81 22.42
CA GLN A 120 22.76 21.88 23.86
C GLN A 120 21.28 21.69 24.23
N GLU A 121 20.34 22.32 23.52
CA GLU A 121 18.91 22.08 23.74
C GLU A 121 18.49 20.65 23.39
N PHE A 122 19.08 20.07 22.33
CA PHE A 122 18.85 18.67 21.97
C PHE A 122 19.34 17.73 23.08
N ASP A 123 20.58 17.87 23.54
CA ASP A 123 21.18 16.98 24.56
C ASP A 123 20.42 17.04 25.88
N LEU A 124 20.04 18.24 26.33
CA LEU A 124 19.22 18.44 27.53
C LEU A 124 17.87 17.73 27.41
N MET A 125 17.18 17.90 26.27
CA MET A 125 15.88 17.25 26.07
C MET A 125 16.02 15.73 25.90
N PHE A 126 17.08 15.26 25.23
CA PHE A 126 17.37 13.84 25.07
C PHE A 126 17.58 13.15 26.42
N GLN A 127 18.44 13.69 27.29
CA GLN A 127 18.73 13.14 28.61
C GLN A 127 17.45 13.00 29.46
N GLU A 128 16.59 14.01 29.42
CA GLU A 128 15.35 14.04 30.20
C GLU A 128 14.27 13.11 29.64
N VAL A 129 14.13 13.05 28.31
CA VAL A 129 13.14 12.20 27.65
C VAL A 129 13.55 10.73 27.67
N LEU A 130 14.86 10.40 27.67
CA LEU A 130 15.36 9.03 27.61
C LEU A 130 14.74 8.12 28.69
N ALA A 131 14.69 8.58 29.95
CA ALA A 131 14.08 7.80 31.02
C ALA A 131 12.59 7.48 30.76
N GLY A 132 11.83 8.45 30.22
CA GLY A 132 10.41 8.32 29.88
C GLY A 132 10.10 7.74 28.49
N PHE A 133 11.12 7.46 27.67
CA PHE A 133 10.98 7.15 26.25
C PHE A 133 10.01 5.99 25.93
N PRO A 134 10.03 4.84 26.65
CA PRO A 134 9.10 3.73 26.35
C PRO A 134 7.62 4.10 26.55
N THR A 135 7.33 4.98 27.52
CA THR A 135 5.97 5.47 27.80
C THR A 135 5.52 6.48 26.75
N LEU A 136 6.42 7.39 26.35
CA LEU A 136 6.12 8.39 25.33
C LEU A 136 5.97 7.77 23.94
N ALA A 137 6.73 6.72 23.62
CA ALA A 137 6.68 6.06 22.32
C ALA A 137 5.28 5.51 22.00
N GLY A 138 4.60 4.91 22.99
CA GLY A 138 3.21 4.44 22.86
C GLY A 138 2.15 5.52 23.09
N HIS A 139 2.52 6.77 23.35
CA HIS A 139 1.57 7.83 23.69
C HIS A 139 1.08 8.59 22.47
N ALA A 140 -0.23 8.90 22.42
CA ALA A 140 -0.90 9.56 21.29
C ALA A 140 -0.25 10.88 20.83
N PHE A 141 0.36 11.63 21.76
CA PHE A 141 1.11 12.86 21.45
C PHE A 141 2.63 12.73 21.70
N GLY A 142 3.07 11.75 22.49
CA GLY A 142 4.49 11.58 22.86
C GLY A 142 5.31 10.97 21.73
N ASN A 143 4.71 10.10 20.92
CA ASN A 143 5.36 9.39 19.81
C ASN A 143 6.01 10.36 18.81
N TYR A 144 5.42 11.54 18.59
CA TYR A 144 5.95 12.55 17.68
C TYR A 144 7.24 13.20 18.19
N LEU A 145 7.35 13.41 19.50
CA LEU A 145 8.59 13.91 20.11
C LEU A 145 9.68 12.84 20.06
N CYS A 146 9.33 11.58 20.33
CA CYS A 146 10.24 10.45 20.17
C CYS A 146 10.80 10.37 18.74
N GLN A 147 9.96 10.40 17.72
CA GLN A 147 10.38 10.44 16.31
C GLN A 147 11.32 11.63 16.03
N LYS A 148 10.98 12.84 16.49
CA LYS A 148 11.80 14.04 16.29
C LYS A 148 13.19 13.94 16.95
N LEU A 149 13.29 13.29 18.11
CA LEU A 149 14.56 12.99 18.76
C LEU A 149 15.36 11.96 17.95
N ILE A 150 14.73 10.90 17.45
CA ILE A 150 15.40 9.86 16.64
C ILE A 150 15.93 10.46 15.33
N ASP A 151 15.14 11.28 14.63
CA ASP A 151 15.52 11.99 13.39
C ASP A 151 16.82 12.79 13.54
N LYS A 152 17.04 13.39 14.71
CA LYS A 152 18.23 14.19 15.05
C LYS A 152 19.31 13.42 15.82
N SER A 153 19.07 12.15 16.19
CA SER A 153 19.99 11.37 17.02
C SER A 153 21.15 10.79 16.21
N PRO A 154 22.42 11.02 16.62
CA PRO A 154 23.55 10.25 16.12
C PRO A 154 23.47 8.78 16.59
N PRO A 155 24.25 7.85 16.00
CA PRO A 155 24.14 6.41 16.28
C PRO A 155 24.25 6.04 17.77
N GLU A 156 25.12 6.70 18.52
CA GLU A 156 25.31 6.50 19.95
C GLU A 156 24.04 6.83 20.76
N HIS A 157 23.30 7.88 20.38
CA HIS A 157 22.03 8.24 21.01
C HIS A 157 20.90 7.29 20.61
N ARG A 158 20.87 6.81 19.36
CA ARG A 158 19.90 5.78 18.93
C ARG A 158 20.15 4.43 19.60
N ALA A 159 21.41 4.04 19.79
CA ALA A 159 21.77 2.85 20.57
C ALA A 159 21.31 2.95 22.04
N LEU A 160 21.41 4.14 22.66
CA LEU A 160 20.85 4.39 23.99
C LEU A 160 19.31 4.28 24.01
N ILE A 161 18.61 4.82 23.00
CA ILE A 161 17.15 4.65 22.86
C ILE A 161 16.80 3.15 22.73
N LEU A 162 17.50 2.40 21.88
CA LEU A 162 17.25 0.96 21.68
C LEU A 162 17.46 0.15 22.96
N ARG A 163 18.57 0.36 23.67
CA ARG A 163 18.82 -0.26 24.99
C ARG A 163 17.73 0.12 26.01
N ARG A 164 17.18 1.34 25.93
CA ARG A 164 16.11 1.80 26.84
C ARG A 164 14.72 1.25 26.48
N LEU A 165 14.50 0.93 25.20
CA LEU A 165 13.30 0.26 24.70
C LEU A 165 13.32 -1.26 24.87
N ALA A 166 14.44 -1.84 25.33
CA ALA A 166 14.57 -3.28 25.57
C ALA A 166 13.45 -3.82 26.49
N GLY A 167 12.94 -5.01 26.19
CA GLY A 167 11.73 -5.62 26.75
C GLY A 167 10.42 -4.96 26.31
N SER A 168 10.45 -3.86 25.55
CA SER A 168 9.27 -3.11 25.11
C SER A 168 9.14 -2.98 23.58
N ILE A 169 10.17 -3.31 22.79
CA ILE A 169 10.14 -3.12 21.33
C ILE A 169 8.99 -3.89 20.71
N ALA A 170 8.88 -5.20 20.96
CA ALA A 170 7.83 -6.04 20.39
C ALA A 170 6.40 -5.53 20.71
N ARG A 171 6.17 -5.07 21.96
CA ARG A 171 4.89 -4.47 22.37
C ARG A 171 4.62 -3.16 21.64
N LEU A 172 5.62 -2.31 21.48
CA LEU A 172 5.49 -1.04 20.77
C LEU A 172 5.31 -1.23 19.27
N SER A 173 5.89 -2.27 18.66
CA SER A 173 5.71 -2.57 17.23
C SER A 173 4.26 -2.85 16.83
N VAL A 174 3.45 -3.39 17.74
CA VAL A 174 2.01 -3.63 17.55
C VAL A 174 1.12 -2.52 18.12
N ASP A 175 1.69 -1.53 18.80
CA ASP A 175 0.96 -0.38 19.33
C ASP A 175 0.62 0.64 18.23
N VAL A 176 -0.57 1.24 18.31
CA VAL A 176 -1.10 2.17 17.29
C VAL A 176 -0.25 3.44 17.13
N HIS A 177 0.50 3.83 18.15
CA HIS A 177 1.44 4.95 18.12
C HIS A 177 2.90 4.48 18.10
N GLY A 178 3.24 3.52 18.96
CA GLY A 178 4.58 2.96 19.12
C GLY A 178 5.16 2.40 17.83
N THR A 179 4.34 1.83 16.94
CA THR A 179 4.79 1.24 15.69
C THR A 179 5.52 2.26 14.80
N ARG A 180 5.15 3.54 14.87
CA ARG A 180 5.81 4.63 14.12
C ARG A 180 7.19 4.97 14.67
N VAL A 181 7.34 4.92 15.99
CA VAL A 181 8.62 5.15 16.67
C VAL A 181 9.60 4.02 16.39
N ILE A 182 9.12 2.77 16.41
CA ILE A 182 9.94 1.59 16.07
C ILE A 182 10.30 1.58 14.57
N GLN A 183 9.38 1.94 13.67
CA GLN A 183 9.66 2.09 12.23
C GLN A 183 10.77 3.12 11.98
N ASN A 184 10.65 4.32 12.55
CA ASN A 184 11.64 5.39 12.42
C ASN A 184 13.03 4.95 12.94
N LEU A 185 13.08 4.28 14.11
CA LEU A 185 14.33 3.69 14.62
C LEU A 185 14.95 2.71 13.64
N ILE A 186 14.19 1.74 13.13
CA ILE A 186 14.69 0.73 12.18
C ILE A 186 15.20 1.39 10.89
N GLU A 187 14.50 2.40 10.38
CA GLU A 187 14.87 3.14 9.16
C GLU A 187 16.19 3.92 9.31
N LEU A 188 16.52 4.40 10.52
CA LEU A 188 17.75 5.15 10.79
C LEU A 188 18.88 4.32 11.42
N CYS A 189 18.71 3.01 11.62
CA CYS A 189 19.79 2.15 12.10
C CYS A 189 20.91 1.99 11.08
N THR A 190 22.14 2.30 11.48
CA THR A 190 23.32 2.30 10.59
C THR A 190 24.46 1.40 11.07
N THR A 191 24.44 0.98 12.33
CA THR A 191 25.52 0.22 12.97
C THR A 191 25.14 -1.24 13.22
N PRO A 192 26.14 -2.15 13.30
CA PRO A 192 25.92 -3.54 13.71
C PRO A 192 25.38 -3.67 15.14
N GLU A 193 25.69 -2.72 16.04
CA GLU A 193 25.19 -2.73 17.41
C GLU A 193 23.68 -2.41 17.48
N GLU A 194 23.24 -1.32 16.84
CA GLU A 194 21.80 -0.99 16.73
C GLU A 194 21.01 -2.17 16.15
N THR A 195 21.56 -2.78 15.10
CA THR A 195 21.01 -3.97 14.46
C THR A 195 20.87 -5.14 15.44
N ALA A 196 21.93 -5.46 16.19
CA ALA A 196 21.92 -6.56 17.14
C ALA A 196 20.92 -6.34 18.29
N LEU A 197 20.77 -5.10 18.78
CA LEU A 197 19.78 -4.76 19.80
C LEU A 197 18.35 -4.99 19.32
N ILE A 198 18.04 -4.61 18.07
CA ILE A 198 16.72 -4.85 17.46
C ILE A 198 16.49 -6.35 17.25
N THR A 199 17.46 -7.09 16.70
CA THR A 199 17.35 -8.53 16.46
C THR A 199 17.14 -9.32 17.76
N LEU A 200 17.81 -8.92 18.85
CA LEU A 200 17.70 -9.57 20.16
C LEU A 200 16.28 -9.52 20.71
N GLU A 201 15.61 -8.37 20.59
CA GLU A 201 14.25 -8.13 21.06
C GLU A 201 13.19 -8.96 20.32
N PHE A 202 13.36 -9.15 19.01
CA PHE A 202 12.40 -9.93 18.22
C PHE A 202 12.65 -11.44 18.26
N LYS A 203 13.86 -11.90 18.58
CA LYS A 203 14.19 -13.34 18.60
C LYS A 203 14.35 -13.98 19.98
N GLY A 204 14.53 -13.20 21.05
CA GLY A 204 14.66 -13.75 22.40
C GLY A 204 15.92 -14.62 22.58
N LEU A 205 17.10 -13.97 22.50
CA LEU A 205 18.45 -14.55 22.62
C LEU A 205 18.95 -15.36 21.41
N ALA A 206 20.24 -15.20 21.12
CA ALA A 206 21.05 -15.93 20.13
C ALA A 206 20.67 -15.78 18.64
N VAL A 207 21.22 -14.74 18.00
CA VAL A 207 21.68 -14.85 16.60
C VAL A 207 23.14 -14.42 16.55
N ASN A 208 24.04 -15.33 16.13
CA ASN A 208 25.42 -14.98 15.84
C ASN A 208 25.45 -14.08 14.60
N ALA A 209 25.83 -12.81 14.77
CA ALA A 209 25.84 -11.81 13.71
C ALA A 209 26.88 -12.13 12.62
N ARG A 210 26.49 -12.89 11.59
CA ARG A 210 27.34 -13.19 10.41
C ARG A 210 26.61 -13.54 9.11
N SER A 211 25.42 -12.98 8.90
CA SER A 211 24.85 -12.71 7.58
C SER A 211 23.93 -11.48 7.67
N GLN A 212 23.07 -11.18 6.69
CA GLN A 212 22.32 -9.93 6.65
C GLN A 212 21.39 -9.79 7.87
N ALA A 213 21.30 -8.57 8.39
CA ALA A 213 20.63 -8.17 9.64
C ALA A 213 19.26 -8.81 9.96
N TYR A 214 18.54 -9.19 8.91
CA TYR A 214 17.15 -9.65 8.96
C TYR A 214 16.95 -11.03 8.31
N ASP A 215 18.00 -11.79 8.01
CA ASP A 215 17.90 -13.11 7.37
C ASP A 215 16.97 -14.06 8.15
N TRP A 216 17.02 -13.95 9.47
CA TRP A 216 16.16 -14.67 10.40
C TRP A 216 14.65 -14.47 10.17
N VAL A 217 14.24 -13.32 9.63
CA VAL A 217 12.83 -13.04 9.31
C VAL A 217 12.39 -13.95 8.17
N PHE A 218 13.27 -14.23 7.21
CA PHE A 218 12.97 -15.13 6.11
C PHE A 218 13.03 -16.60 6.52
N ASP A 219 13.87 -16.95 7.51
CA ASP A 219 13.83 -18.28 8.16
C ASP A 219 12.46 -18.49 8.82
N GLU A 220 12.05 -17.60 9.74
CA GLU A 220 10.75 -17.65 10.44
C GLU A 220 9.55 -17.67 9.47
N LEU A 221 9.58 -16.85 8.41
CA LEU A 221 8.54 -16.85 7.37
C LEU A 221 8.53 -18.16 6.56
N SER A 222 9.68 -18.82 6.37
CA SER A 222 9.71 -20.12 5.68
C SER A 222 9.16 -21.23 6.59
N ASP A 223 9.60 -21.27 7.84
CA ASP A 223 9.29 -22.34 8.79
C ASP A 223 7.83 -22.27 9.26
N GLU A 224 7.33 -21.09 9.63
CA GLU A 224 5.94 -20.87 10.09
C GLU A 224 5.01 -20.39 8.94
N CYS A 225 5.33 -20.75 7.69
CA CYS A 225 4.69 -20.19 6.50
C CYS A 225 3.15 -20.28 6.52
N GLY A 226 2.61 -21.46 6.81
CA GLY A 226 1.17 -21.70 6.84
C GLY A 226 0.42 -20.81 7.85
N LYS A 227 1.05 -20.48 8.99
CA LYS A 227 0.48 -19.64 10.05
C LYS A 227 0.61 -18.15 9.74
N LEU A 228 1.80 -17.71 9.35
CA LEU A 228 2.10 -16.30 9.10
C LEU A 228 1.45 -15.79 7.81
N ALA A 229 1.37 -16.60 6.76
CA ALA A 229 0.70 -16.22 5.51
C ALA A 229 -0.83 -16.14 5.63
N THR A 230 -1.45 -16.81 6.61
CA THR A 230 -2.89 -16.70 6.91
C THR A 230 -3.24 -15.65 7.96
N ASP A 231 -2.28 -14.90 8.48
CA ASP A 231 -2.55 -13.77 9.38
C ASP A 231 -2.84 -12.46 8.59
N GLN A 232 -3.69 -11.59 9.16
CA GLN A 232 -4.09 -10.33 8.53
C GLN A 232 -2.92 -9.34 8.32
N VAL A 233 -1.92 -9.38 9.22
CA VAL A 233 -0.70 -8.57 9.15
C VAL A 233 0.45 -9.39 8.54
N GLY A 234 0.61 -10.64 8.99
CA GLY A 234 1.62 -11.57 8.50
C GLY A 234 1.57 -11.79 7.00
N CYS A 235 0.39 -11.88 6.37
CA CYS A 235 0.28 -11.99 4.91
C CYS A 235 0.86 -10.78 4.16
N ARG A 236 0.90 -9.59 4.79
CA ARG A 236 1.51 -8.38 4.22
C ARG A 236 3.02 -8.41 4.38
N VAL A 237 3.50 -8.80 5.56
CA VAL A 237 4.93 -9.02 5.84
C VAL A 237 5.50 -10.05 4.85
N PHE A 238 4.79 -11.16 4.63
CA PHE A 238 5.16 -12.20 3.67
C PHE A 238 5.31 -11.67 2.24
N GLN A 239 4.35 -10.86 1.79
CA GLN A 239 4.39 -10.28 0.44
C GLN A 239 5.57 -9.30 0.27
N THR A 240 5.81 -8.44 1.26
CA THR A 240 6.96 -7.51 1.25
C THR A 240 8.29 -8.27 1.33
N ALA A 241 8.39 -9.28 2.20
CA ALA A 241 9.54 -10.16 2.31
C ALA A 241 9.82 -10.87 0.97
N PHE A 242 8.79 -11.41 0.32
CA PHE A 242 8.94 -12.00 -1.00
C PHE A 242 9.36 -10.98 -2.05
N ASP A 243 8.92 -9.73 -1.98
CA ASP A 243 9.32 -8.68 -2.92
C ASP A 243 10.79 -8.26 -2.81
N VAL A 244 11.33 -8.17 -1.58
CA VAL A 244 12.73 -7.77 -1.35
C VAL A 244 13.71 -8.95 -1.41
N SER A 245 13.23 -10.18 -1.22
CA SER A 245 14.07 -11.39 -1.25
C SER A 245 14.68 -11.65 -2.63
N THR A 246 15.95 -12.07 -2.64
CA THR A 246 16.70 -12.47 -3.84
C THR A 246 17.46 -13.79 -3.59
N GLY A 247 17.95 -14.43 -4.66
CA GLY A 247 18.75 -15.65 -4.57
C GLY A 247 18.07 -16.78 -3.79
N THR A 248 18.86 -17.49 -2.98
CA THR A 248 18.44 -18.64 -2.18
C THR A 248 17.32 -18.33 -1.18
N VAL A 249 17.29 -17.11 -0.62
CA VAL A 249 16.23 -16.66 0.29
C VAL A 249 14.88 -16.61 -0.44
N ARG A 250 14.86 -16.06 -1.66
CA ARG A 250 13.67 -16.03 -2.51
C ARG A 250 13.20 -17.43 -2.89
N GLU A 251 14.13 -18.32 -3.20
CA GLU A 251 13.84 -19.72 -3.53
C GLU A 251 13.23 -20.47 -2.35
N ARG A 252 13.74 -20.25 -1.12
CA ARG A 252 13.19 -20.85 0.10
C ARG A 252 11.76 -20.37 0.40
N LEU A 253 11.52 -19.06 0.34
CA LEU A 253 10.16 -18.51 0.50
C LEU A 253 9.21 -19.03 -0.59
N ALA A 254 9.67 -19.12 -1.84
CA ALA A 254 8.86 -19.67 -2.94
C ALA A 254 8.53 -21.15 -2.72
N LEU A 255 9.45 -21.94 -2.16
CA LEU A 255 9.22 -23.34 -1.79
C LEU A 255 8.18 -23.45 -0.67
N ALA A 256 8.34 -22.72 0.43
CA ALA A 256 7.40 -22.74 1.56
C ALA A 256 5.97 -22.34 1.15
N ILE A 257 5.81 -21.30 0.31
CA ILE A 257 4.52 -20.93 -0.27
C ILE A 257 3.96 -22.05 -1.17
N THR A 258 4.81 -22.75 -1.92
CA THR A 258 4.42 -23.84 -2.83
C THR A 258 3.95 -25.07 -2.05
N GLU A 259 4.63 -25.43 -0.97
CA GLU A 259 4.27 -26.57 -0.10
C GLU A 259 2.94 -26.31 0.64
N ASN A 260 2.70 -25.08 1.08
CA ASN A 260 1.46 -24.68 1.74
C ASN A 260 0.34 -24.24 0.76
N ALA A 261 0.57 -24.29 -0.56
CA ALA A 261 -0.22 -23.58 -1.56
C ALA A 261 -1.72 -23.90 -1.53
N ALA A 262 -2.11 -25.16 -1.28
CA ALA A 262 -3.51 -25.56 -1.26
C ALA A 262 -4.29 -24.90 -0.09
N GLN A 263 -3.72 -24.93 1.12
CA GLN A 263 -4.29 -24.27 2.30
C GLN A 263 -4.33 -22.75 2.11
N LEU A 264 -3.21 -22.16 1.67
CA LEU A 264 -3.11 -20.72 1.49
C LEU A 264 -4.09 -20.22 0.42
N SER A 265 -4.32 -20.97 -0.66
CA SER A 265 -5.22 -20.55 -1.74
C SER A 265 -6.67 -20.38 -1.27
N VAL A 266 -7.14 -21.22 -0.34
CA VAL A 266 -8.53 -21.17 0.16
C VAL A 266 -8.72 -20.20 1.33
N ASP A 267 -7.64 -19.75 1.97
CA ASP A 267 -7.70 -18.79 3.07
C ASP A 267 -7.97 -17.34 2.60
N GLN A 268 -8.62 -16.55 3.45
CA GLN A 268 -9.00 -15.16 3.17
C GLN A 268 -7.81 -14.20 3.03
N TRP A 269 -6.66 -14.51 3.64
CA TRP A 269 -5.43 -13.71 3.59
C TRP A 269 -4.34 -14.42 2.77
N GLY A 270 -4.15 -15.72 2.97
CA GLY A 270 -3.14 -16.55 2.31
C GLY A 270 -3.22 -16.55 0.78
N ASN A 271 -4.43 -16.39 0.22
CA ASN A 271 -4.61 -16.37 -1.24
C ASN A 271 -3.85 -15.21 -1.90
N TYR A 272 -3.62 -14.10 -1.19
CA TYR A 272 -2.82 -12.97 -1.68
C TYR A 272 -1.33 -13.30 -1.73
N VAL A 273 -0.82 -14.12 -0.81
CA VAL A 273 0.58 -14.59 -0.81
C VAL A 273 0.84 -15.51 -2.00
N VAL A 274 -0.08 -16.44 -2.28
CA VAL A 274 -0.02 -17.30 -3.48
C VAL A 274 -0.09 -16.48 -4.76
N GLN A 275 -1.00 -15.50 -4.83
CA GLN A 275 -1.09 -14.57 -5.96
C GLN A 275 0.15 -13.68 -6.13
N ARG A 276 0.87 -13.37 -5.05
CA ARG A 276 2.15 -12.64 -5.09
C ARG A 276 3.24 -13.48 -5.75
N LEU A 277 3.38 -14.75 -5.36
CA LEU A 277 4.31 -15.68 -6.01
C LEU A 277 4.00 -15.82 -7.52
N LEU A 278 2.71 -15.92 -7.90
CA LEU A 278 2.27 -15.89 -9.30
C LEU A 278 2.53 -14.55 -10.01
N HIS A 279 2.64 -13.44 -9.29
CA HIS A 279 2.89 -12.13 -9.88
C HIS A 279 4.37 -11.90 -10.19
N VAL A 280 5.25 -12.11 -9.20
CA VAL A 280 6.65 -11.68 -9.22
C VAL A 280 7.67 -12.82 -9.11
N GLY A 281 7.22 -14.07 -8.90
CA GLY A 281 8.07 -15.25 -9.08
C GLY A 281 8.45 -15.46 -10.54
N ASP A 282 9.59 -16.10 -10.80
CA ASP A 282 10.06 -16.40 -12.15
C ASP A 282 9.26 -17.54 -12.83
N LYS A 283 9.66 -17.94 -14.04
CA LYS A 283 8.96 -19.02 -14.77
C LYS A 283 9.03 -20.39 -14.07
N VAL A 284 10.11 -20.69 -13.35
CA VAL A 284 10.31 -21.97 -12.64
C VAL A 284 9.45 -22.00 -11.38
N MET A 285 9.50 -20.94 -10.57
CA MET A 285 8.67 -20.77 -9.37
C MET A 285 7.18 -20.88 -9.71
N ARG A 286 6.72 -20.17 -10.76
CA ARG A 286 5.32 -20.25 -11.19
C ARG A 286 4.94 -21.62 -11.74
N ARG A 287 5.84 -22.33 -12.44
CA ARG A 287 5.56 -23.70 -12.91
C ARG A 287 5.34 -24.64 -11.73
N ARG A 288 6.26 -24.65 -10.75
CA ARG A 288 6.18 -25.52 -9.55
C ARG A 288 4.88 -25.28 -8.77
N LEU A 289 4.57 -24.02 -8.47
CA LEU A 289 3.34 -23.66 -7.76
C LEU A 289 2.08 -24.13 -8.50
N ILE A 290 1.99 -23.86 -9.80
CA ILE A 290 0.83 -24.27 -10.61
C ILE A 290 0.72 -25.79 -10.69
N GLN A 291 1.84 -26.52 -10.79
CA GLN A 291 1.84 -27.99 -10.80
C GLN A 291 1.32 -28.60 -9.49
N VAL A 292 1.66 -28.03 -8.33
CA VAL A 292 1.12 -28.48 -7.03
C VAL A 292 -0.38 -28.21 -6.92
N LEU A 293 -0.85 -27.06 -7.41
CA LEU A 293 -2.27 -26.72 -7.40
C LEU A 293 -3.08 -27.43 -8.50
N LEU A 294 -2.41 -27.99 -9.53
CA LEU A 294 -3.06 -28.50 -10.74
C LEU A 294 -4.17 -29.50 -10.44
N PRO A 295 -3.99 -30.58 -9.63
CA PRO A 295 -5.04 -31.58 -9.39
C PRO A 295 -6.29 -31.05 -8.66
N SER A 296 -6.26 -29.81 -8.18
CA SER A 296 -7.35 -29.18 -7.43
C SER A 296 -7.99 -27.99 -8.16
N MET A 297 -7.56 -27.66 -9.38
CA MET A 297 -7.97 -26.42 -10.07
C MET A 297 -9.50 -26.25 -10.19
N ALA A 298 -10.23 -27.32 -10.50
CA ALA A 298 -11.69 -27.28 -10.58
C ALA A 298 -12.36 -26.99 -9.23
N THR A 299 -11.90 -27.64 -8.15
CA THR A 299 -12.40 -27.42 -6.79
C THR A 299 -12.06 -26.00 -6.31
N LEU A 300 -10.83 -25.55 -6.56
CA LEU A 300 -10.34 -24.22 -6.18
C LEU A 300 -11.09 -23.11 -6.94
N ALA A 301 -11.53 -23.35 -8.18
CA ALA A 301 -12.29 -22.38 -8.96
C ALA A 301 -13.69 -22.09 -8.37
N LEU A 302 -14.28 -23.03 -7.63
CA LEU A 302 -15.62 -22.91 -7.03
C LEU A 302 -15.63 -22.17 -5.67
N LEU A 303 -14.48 -21.72 -5.17
CA LEU A 303 -14.37 -21.10 -3.84
C LEU A 303 -14.02 -19.60 -3.95
N LYS A 304 -14.58 -18.82 -3.02
CA LYS A 304 -14.50 -17.34 -2.98
C LYS A 304 -13.08 -16.78 -3.10
N PHE A 305 -12.11 -17.40 -2.45
CA PHE A 305 -10.73 -16.90 -2.37
C PHE A 305 -9.85 -17.53 -3.44
N SER A 306 -9.84 -18.86 -3.58
CA SER A 306 -8.96 -19.56 -4.52
C SER A 306 -9.37 -19.42 -6.00
N SER A 307 -10.60 -19.02 -6.32
CA SER A 307 -10.97 -18.65 -7.70
C SER A 307 -10.06 -17.54 -8.26
N ASN A 308 -9.71 -16.54 -7.45
CA ASN A 308 -8.74 -15.51 -7.82
C ASN A 308 -7.35 -16.10 -8.10
N VAL A 309 -6.95 -17.13 -7.35
CA VAL A 309 -5.69 -17.87 -7.56
C VAL A 309 -5.74 -18.63 -8.89
N VAL A 310 -6.81 -19.38 -9.18
CA VAL A 310 -6.98 -20.10 -10.45
C VAL A 310 -6.94 -19.15 -11.64
N GLU A 311 -7.65 -18.02 -11.58
CA GLU A 311 -7.56 -16.97 -12.60
C GLU A 311 -6.13 -16.41 -12.74
N ARG A 312 -5.38 -16.32 -11.63
CA ARG A 312 -3.99 -15.85 -11.62
C ARG A 312 -3.04 -16.88 -12.24
N CYS A 313 -3.28 -18.18 -12.02
CA CYS A 313 -2.57 -19.29 -12.65
C CYS A 313 -2.75 -19.25 -14.18
N LEU A 314 -4.00 -19.20 -14.66
CA LEU A 314 -4.33 -19.06 -16.09
C LEU A 314 -3.60 -17.86 -16.73
N ARG A 315 -3.61 -16.69 -16.07
CA ARG A 315 -2.96 -15.47 -16.58
C ARG A 315 -1.43 -15.41 -16.43
N ARG A 316 -0.77 -16.37 -15.76
CA ARG A 316 0.68 -16.33 -15.47
C ARG A 316 1.42 -17.66 -15.63
N ALA A 317 0.75 -18.68 -16.16
CA ALA A 317 1.40 -19.87 -16.68
C ALA A 317 2.65 -19.47 -17.51
N PRO A 318 3.79 -20.15 -17.34
CA PRO A 318 5.06 -19.74 -17.94
C PRO A 318 5.18 -20.12 -19.44
N ASP A 319 4.25 -20.95 -19.91
CA ASP A 319 4.10 -21.51 -21.24
C ASP A 319 2.61 -21.89 -21.48
N GLU A 320 2.27 -22.17 -22.73
CA GLU A 320 0.91 -22.48 -23.17
C GLU A 320 0.45 -23.89 -22.78
N ALA A 321 1.36 -24.87 -22.72
CA ALA A 321 1.03 -26.24 -22.32
C ALA A 321 0.51 -26.33 -20.88
N LEU A 322 1.03 -25.48 -19.98
CA LEU A 322 0.52 -25.39 -18.62
C LEU A 322 -0.83 -24.65 -18.54
N VAL A 323 -1.15 -23.74 -19.46
CA VAL A 323 -2.53 -23.21 -19.61
C VAL A 323 -3.47 -24.34 -20.01
N ASP A 324 -3.09 -25.10 -21.04
CA ASP A 324 -3.89 -26.21 -21.56
C ASP A 324 -4.18 -27.25 -20.47
N ALA A 325 -3.18 -27.57 -19.63
CA ALA A 325 -3.35 -28.45 -18.48
C ALA A 325 -4.36 -27.92 -17.44
N ILE A 326 -4.31 -26.62 -17.10
CA ILE A 326 -5.29 -26.01 -16.16
C ILE A 326 -6.70 -26.07 -16.75
N VAL A 327 -6.85 -25.73 -18.03
CA VAL A 327 -8.17 -25.74 -18.70
C VAL A 327 -8.70 -27.15 -18.87
N ALA A 328 -7.84 -28.14 -19.10
CA ALA A 328 -8.22 -29.55 -19.15
C ALA A 328 -8.79 -30.02 -17.80
N GLU A 329 -8.08 -29.80 -16.70
CA GLU A 329 -8.54 -30.19 -15.35
C GLU A 329 -9.86 -29.50 -14.94
N MET A 330 -10.00 -28.20 -15.28
CA MET A 330 -11.22 -27.45 -14.99
C MET A 330 -12.41 -27.91 -15.83
N CYS A 331 -12.23 -27.97 -17.15
CA CYS A 331 -13.34 -27.96 -18.12
C CYS A 331 -13.51 -29.27 -18.91
N MET A 332 -12.50 -30.14 -18.96
CA MET A 332 -12.53 -31.37 -19.77
C MET A 332 -12.75 -32.64 -18.93
N SER A 333 -12.63 -32.55 -17.60
CA SER A 333 -12.94 -33.65 -16.66
C SER A 333 -14.45 -33.97 -16.50
N GLY A 334 -15.26 -33.67 -17.51
CA GLY A 334 -16.68 -34.03 -17.62
C GLY A 334 -17.66 -32.83 -17.76
N PRO A 335 -18.77 -32.99 -18.52
CA PRO A 335 -19.72 -31.90 -18.79
C PRO A 335 -20.42 -31.37 -17.52
N GLU A 336 -20.64 -32.22 -16.52
CA GLU A 336 -21.25 -31.82 -15.24
C GLU A 336 -20.37 -30.81 -14.48
N ARG A 337 -19.04 -30.95 -14.57
CA ARG A 337 -18.08 -30.06 -13.91
C ARG A 337 -18.03 -28.69 -14.58
N LEU A 338 -18.05 -28.65 -15.91
CA LEU A 338 -18.13 -27.38 -16.65
C LEU A 338 -19.47 -26.66 -16.38
N ALA A 339 -20.58 -27.39 -16.33
CA ALA A 339 -21.88 -26.85 -15.93
C ALA A 339 -21.84 -26.28 -14.49
N ALA A 340 -21.25 -26.99 -13.54
CA ALA A 340 -21.08 -26.52 -12.17
C ALA A 340 -20.26 -25.21 -12.12
N LEU A 341 -19.10 -25.16 -12.78
CA LEU A 341 -18.27 -23.95 -12.88
C LEU A 341 -19.03 -22.77 -13.51
N MET A 342 -19.78 -22.99 -14.59
CA MET A 342 -20.55 -21.94 -15.26
C MET A 342 -21.70 -21.39 -14.40
N CYS A 343 -22.33 -22.23 -13.57
CA CYS A 343 -23.47 -21.85 -12.73
C CYS A 343 -23.10 -21.35 -11.33
N ASP A 344 -21.83 -21.53 -10.92
CA ASP A 344 -21.27 -21.11 -9.63
C ASP A 344 -20.97 -19.59 -9.57
N PRO A 345 -21.09 -18.90 -8.41
CA PRO A 345 -20.78 -17.48 -8.27
C PRO A 345 -19.31 -17.09 -8.54
N TYR A 346 -18.36 -18.02 -8.46
CA TYR A 346 -16.92 -17.76 -8.60
C TYR A 346 -16.31 -18.49 -9.81
N GLY A 347 -16.61 -19.78 -9.99
CA GLY A 347 -16.04 -20.64 -11.04
C GLY A 347 -16.25 -20.09 -12.45
N ASN A 348 -17.33 -19.34 -12.63
CA ASN A 348 -17.66 -18.72 -13.90
C ASN A 348 -16.63 -17.68 -14.37
N TYR A 349 -15.96 -17.00 -13.44
CA TYR A 349 -14.91 -16.02 -13.76
C TYR A 349 -13.63 -16.74 -14.19
N CYS A 350 -13.38 -17.92 -13.66
CA CYS A 350 -12.29 -18.81 -14.07
C CYS A 350 -12.51 -19.30 -15.52
N VAL A 351 -13.73 -19.73 -15.87
CA VAL A 351 -14.09 -20.12 -17.26
C VAL A 351 -13.94 -18.93 -18.23
N GLN A 352 -14.45 -17.74 -17.87
CA GLN A 352 -14.26 -16.52 -18.67
C GLN A 352 -12.78 -16.13 -18.80
N THR A 353 -11.94 -16.41 -17.79
CA THR A 353 -10.49 -16.16 -17.85
C THR A 353 -9.79 -17.16 -18.75
N ALA A 354 -10.20 -18.43 -18.76
CA ALA A 354 -9.68 -19.43 -19.70
C ALA A 354 -9.96 -19.03 -21.15
N MET A 355 -11.19 -18.61 -21.47
CA MET A 355 -11.53 -18.11 -22.82
C MET A 355 -10.69 -16.88 -23.20
N ARG A 356 -10.55 -15.90 -22.29
CA ARG A 356 -9.70 -14.71 -22.51
C ARG A 356 -8.23 -15.05 -22.77
N VAL A 357 -7.67 -16.05 -22.10
CA VAL A 357 -6.27 -16.48 -22.35
C VAL A 357 -6.12 -17.16 -23.72
N TYR A 358 -7.20 -17.75 -24.26
CA TYR A 358 -7.22 -18.32 -25.62
C TYR A 358 -7.62 -17.33 -26.73
N GLU A 359 -7.85 -16.04 -26.45
CA GLU A 359 -8.18 -15.05 -27.50
C GLU A 359 -7.13 -14.93 -28.62
N SER A 360 -5.87 -15.25 -28.33
CA SER A 360 -4.79 -15.31 -29.33
C SER A 360 -4.81 -16.57 -30.21
N SER A 361 -5.65 -17.57 -29.88
CA SER A 361 -5.69 -18.87 -30.55
C SER A 361 -7.13 -19.27 -30.87
N GLN A 362 -7.62 -18.84 -32.05
CA GLN A 362 -9.00 -19.05 -32.50
C GLN A 362 -9.44 -20.52 -32.41
N ALA A 363 -8.55 -21.47 -32.69
CA ALA A 363 -8.86 -22.90 -32.60
C ALA A 363 -9.14 -23.36 -31.15
N LYS A 364 -8.36 -22.89 -30.18
CA LYS A 364 -8.54 -23.23 -28.75
C LYS A 364 -9.75 -22.51 -28.15
N LEU A 365 -9.95 -21.25 -28.53
CA LEU A 365 -11.13 -20.48 -28.15
C LEU A 365 -12.41 -21.15 -28.68
N GLU A 366 -12.44 -21.54 -29.95
CA GLU A 366 -13.60 -22.19 -30.57
C GLU A 366 -13.86 -23.59 -29.99
N HIS A 367 -12.81 -24.34 -29.64
CA HIS A 367 -12.94 -25.62 -28.93
C HIS A 367 -13.58 -25.45 -27.55
N LEU A 368 -13.07 -24.54 -26.71
CA LEU A 368 -13.64 -24.25 -25.39
C LEU A 368 -15.06 -23.66 -25.50
N ALA A 369 -15.31 -22.80 -26.48
CA ALA A 369 -16.64 -22.31 -26.83
C ALA A 369 -17.61 -23.44 -27.17
N GLY A 370 -17.16 -24.45 -27.94
CA GLY A 370 -17.92 -25.67 -28.24
C GLY A 370 -18.36 -26.43 -26.99
N LEU A 371 -17.49 -26.52 -25.97
CA LEU A 371 -17.82 -27.13 -24.68
C LEU A 371 -18.80 -26.30 -23.84
N VAL A 372 -18.69 -24.96 -23.88
CA VAL A 372 -19.57 -24.04 -23.13
C VAL A 372 -20.99 -23.99 -23.71
N ARG A 373 -21.14 -24.04 -25.05
CA ARG A 373 -22.43 -23.85 -25.74
C ARG A 373 -23.59 -24.74 -25.23
N PRO A 374 -23.44 -26.07 -25.02
CA PRO A 374 -24.51 -26.93 -24.50
C PRO A 374 -25.04 -26.54 -23.11
N HIS A 375 -24.21 -25.88 -22.29
CA HIS A 375 -24.57 -25.50 -20.92
C HIS A 375 -25.17 -24.09 -20.81
N LEU A 376 -25.09 -23.29 -21.88
CA LEU A 376 -25.65 -21.94 -21.94
C LEU A 376 -27.14 -21.86 -21.52
N PRO A 377 -28.05 -22.79 -21.89
CA PRO A 377 -29.45 -22.75 -21.45
C PRO A 377 -29.64 -22.79 -19.93
N LEU A 378 -28.72 -23.41 -19.18
CA LEU A 378 -28.77 -23.47 -17.71
C LEU A 378 -28.59 -22.08 -17.08
N LEU A 379 -27.91 -21.17 -17.76
CA LEU A 379 -27.69 -19.79 -17.30
C LEU A 379 -28.94 -18.90 -17.44
N LYS A 380 -29.94 -19.30 -18.25
CA LYS A 380 -31.21 -18.56 -18.39
C LYS A 380 -32.00 -18.53 -17.08
N VAL A 381 -32.11 -19.69 -16.42
CA VAL A 381 -33.01 -19.92 -15.28
C VAL A 381 -32.60 -19.08 -14.06
N ARG A 382 -31.31 -18.79 -13.91
CA ARG A 382 -30.74 -17.93 -12.85
C ARG A 382 -30.51 -16.47 -13.31
N TYR A 383 -31.42 -15.91 -14.10
CA TYR A 383 -31.45 -14.52 -14.61
C TYR A 383 -30.44 -13.56 -13.95
N ARG A 384 -29.52 -13.00 -14.77
CA ARG A 384 -28.48 -11.97 -14.46
C ARG A 384 -27.09 -12.48 -14.00
N GLN A 385 -26.68 -13.69 -14.34
CA GLN A 385 -25.26 -14.06 -14.20
C GLN A 385 -24.36 -13.14 -15.06
N PRO A 386 -23.33 -12.45 -14.49
CA PRO A 386 -22.41 -11.59 -15.25
C PRO A 386 -21.73 -12.31 -16.41
N VAL A 387 -21.54 -13.62 -16.26
CA VAL A 387 -21.14 -14.61 -17.27
C VAL A 387 -21.80 -14.38 -18.62
N VAL A 388 -23.14 -14.39 -18.66
CA VAL A 388 -23.88 -14.32 -19.92
C VAL A 388 -23.67 -12.96 -20.56
N LYS A 389 -23.64 -11.89 -19.76
CA LYS A 389 -23.43 -10.52 -20.27
C LYS A 389 -22.00 -10.33 -20.80
N ASN A 390 -20.99 -10.87 -20.13
CA ASN A 390 -19.60 -10.79 -20.54
C ASN A 390 -19.33 -11.68 -21.76
N LEU A 391 -19.81 -12.93 -21.77
CA LEU A 391 -19.74 -13.81 -22.94
C LEU A 391 -20.49 -13.24 -24.14
N ALA A 392 -21.66 -12.61 -23.94
CA ALA A 392 -22.39 -11.91 -25.00
C ALA A 392 -21.64 -10.69 -25.55
N ALA A 393 -20.85 -10.00 -24.72
CA ALA A 393 -20.06 -8.83 -25.12
C ALA A 393 -18.75 -9.22 -25.82
N SER A 394 -18.04 -10.24 -25.33
CA SER A 394 -16.76 -10.71 -25.89
C SER A 394 -16.92 -11.70 -27.04
N TYR A 395 -17.94 -12.56 -26.99
CA TYR A 395 -18.21 -13.62 -27.97
C TYR A 395 -19.69 -13.62 -28.36
N PRO A 396 -20.18 -12.55 -29.04
CA PRO A 396 -21.59 -12.42 -29.38
C PRO A 396 -22.13 -13.64 -30.15
N ASP A 397 -21.35 -14.25 -31.04
CA ASP A 397 -21.78 -15.44 -31.81
C ASP A 397 -21.96 -16.71 -30.96
N LEU A 398 -21.49 -16.70 -29.71
CA LEU A 398 -21.76 -17.76 -28.73
C LEU A 398 -23.21 -17.68 -28.21
N ILE A 399 -23.71 -16.46 -28.03
CA ILE A 399 -25.00 -16.14 -27.39
C ILE A 399 -26.08 -15.79 -28.42
N TYR A 400 -25.67 -15.30 -29.58
CA TYR A 400 -26.57 -14.83 -30.63
C TYR A 400 -26.39 -15.60 -31.94
N GLU A 401 -27.47 -15.72 -32.71
CA GLU A 401 -27.47 -16.21 -34.09
C GLU A 401 -27.85 -15.06 -35.02
N ARG A 402 -27.08 -14.81 -36.09
CA ARG A 402 -27.52 -13.97 -37.20
C ARG A 402 -27.81 -14.87 -38.39
N ARG A 403 -29.08 -14.97 -38.81
CA ARG A 403 -29.43 -15.59 -40.09
C ARG A 403 -29.39 -14.54 -41.20
N PRO A 404 -29.17 -14.93 -42.48
CA PRO A 404 -29.31 -14.02 -43.60
C PRO A 404 -30.70 -13.37 -43.58
N GLY A 405 -30.74 -12.03 -43.49
CA GLY A 405 -31.98 -11.24 -43.41
C GLY A 405 -32.44 -10.81 -42.02
N ASP A 406 -31.82 -11.29 -40.92
CA ASP A 406 -32.14 -10.78 -39.57
C ASP A 406 -31.57 -9.36 -39.35
N LEU A 407 -32.45 -8.38 -39.07
CA LEU A 407 -32.07 -7.01 -38.69
C LEU A 407 -31.33 -6.91 -37.35
N PHE A 408 -31.62 -7.83 -36.43
CA PHE A 408 -30.98 -7.93 -35.11
C PHE A 408 -30.61 -9.37 -34.79
N PRO A 409 -29.50 -9.64 -34.07
CA PRO A 409 -29.11 -10.98 -33.69
C PRO A 409 -30.18 -11.66 -32.82
N ARG A 410 -30.56 -12.90 -33.14
CA ARG A 410 -31.52 -13.69 -32.37
C ARG A 410 -30.88 -14.28 -31.12
N ASN A 411 -31.66 -14.34 -30.05
CA ASN A 411 -31.33 -15.07 -28.83
C ASN A 411 -31.00 -16.56 -29.12
N LYS A 412 -29.77 -17.07 -28.92
CA LYS A 412 -29.55 -18.53 -28.77
C LYS A 412 -29.90 -18.99 -27.34
N LEU A 413 -29.85 -18.06 -26.38
CA LEU A 413 -30.50 -18.20 -25.07
C LEU A 413 -32.01 -17.91 -25.15
#